data_AF-A0A0Q7W933-F1
#
_entry.id   AF-A0A0Q7W933-F1
#
_cell.length_a   1.000
_cell.length_b   1.000
_cell.length_c   1.000
_cell.angle_alpha   90.00
_cell.angle_beta   90.00
_cell.angle_gamma   90.00
#
_symmetry.space_group_name_H-M   'P 1'
#
loop_
_entity.id
_entity.type
_entity.pdbx_description
1 polymer ?
#
loop_
_entity_poly.entity_id
_entity_poly.type
_entity_poly.pdbx_seq_one_letter_code
_entity_poly.pdbx_strand_id
1 'polypeptide(L)' 'MSKTLNIEAARAALARAAWARGEAPAYDENAVSDLLADIRHLCAAAGHDFDRCDRVATMYFQDEIGGA' A
#
# COMPACT_ATOMS: atom_id res chain seq x y z
N MET A 1 13.59 -8.65 0.69
CA MET A 1 13.34 -7.75 1.84
C MET A 1 12.88 -8.60 3.01
N SER A 2 13.06 -8.21 4.28
CA SER A 2 12.49 -9.01 5.37
C SER A 2 10.99 -8.72 5.48
N LYS A 3 10.15 -9.76 5.51
CA LYS A 3 8.69 -9.66 5.64
C LYS A 3 8.22 -8.70 6.74
N THR A 4 8.96 -8.62 7.85
CA THR A 4 8.68 -7.69 8.96
C THR A 4 8.84 -6.23 8.55
N LEU A 5 9.83 -5.89 7.73
CA LEU A 5 10.02 -4.52 7.23
C LEU A 5 8.88 -4.08 6.30
N ASN A 6 8.36 -5.00 5.47
CA ASN A 6 7.22 -4.71 4.60
C ASN A 6 5.95 -4.40 5.40
N ILE A 7 5.71 -5.14 6.50
CA ILE A 7 4.57 -4.93 7.39
C ILE A 7 4.69 -3.58 8.12
N GLU A 8 5.88 -3.26 8.66
CA GLU A 8 6.09 -1.98 9.35
C GLU A 8 5.98 -0.78 8.39
N ALA A 9 6.48 -0.90 7.16
CA ALA A 9 6.29 0.11 6.13
C ALA A 9 4.80 0.33 5.80
N ALA A 10 4.03 -0.76 5.66
CA ALA A 10 2.59 -0.68 5.43
C ALA A 10 1.84 -0.01 6.60
N ARG A 11 2.19 -0.37 7.85
CA ARG A 11 1.64 0.28 9.05
C ARG A 11 1.95 1.78 9.10
N ALA A 12 3.19 2.15 8.78
CA ALA A 12 3.58 3.56 8.74
C ALA A 12 2.78 4.34 7.68
N ALA A 13 2.57 3.76 6.49
CA ALA A 13 1.76 4.37 5.44
C ALA A 13 0.30 4.57 5.88
N LEU A 14 -0.32 3.55 6.48
CA LEU A 14 -1.69 3.62 7.00
C LEU A 14 -1.84 4.70 8.09
N ALA A 15 -0.93 4.71 9.06
CA ALA A 15 -0.94 5.74 10.11
C ALA A 15 -0.78 7.15 9.53
N ARG A 16 0.05 7.29 8.49
CA ARG A 16 0.30 8.59 7.86
C ARG A 16 -0.89 9.09 7.02
N ALA A 17 -1.63 8.18 6.40
CA ALA A 17 -2.86 8.48 5.68
C ALA A 17 -3.98 8.89 6.64
N ALA A 18 -4.19 8.14 7.74
CA ALA A 18 -5.15 8.51 8.78
C ALA A 18 -4.84 9.90 9.38
N TRP A 19 -3.56 10.18 9.67
CA TRP A 19 -3.14 11.51 10.14
C TRP A 19 -3.48 12.62 9.13
N ALA A 20 -3.31 12.38 7.82
CA ALA A 20 -3.63 13.37 6.80
C ALA A 20 -5.14 13.66 6.71
N ARG A 21 -5.98 12.70 7.10
CA ARG A 21 -7.44 12.86 7.22
C ARG A 21 -7.91 13.40 8.57
N GLY A 22 -7.02 13.55 9.55
CA GLY A 22 -7.38 13.93 10.91
C GLY A 22 -8.05 12.81 11.71
N GLU A 23 -7.84 11.56 11.29
CA GLU A 23 -8.43 10.36 11.88
C GLU A 23 -7.42 9.63 12.78
N ALA A 24 -7.94 8.79 13.68
CA ALA A 24 -7.10 7.87 14.44
C ALA A 24 -6.59 6.75 13.51
N PRO A 25 -5.32 6.31 13.61
CA PRO A 25 -4.80 5.20 12.82
C PRO A 25 -5.61 3.91 13.02
N ALA A 26 -6.06 3.34 11.90
CA ALA A 26 -6.67 2.02 11.82
C ALA A 26 -5.84 1.12 10.88
N TYR A 27 -5.94 -0.20 11.08
CA TYR A 27 -5.18 -1.21 10.33
C TYR A 27 -6.08 -2.34 9.83
N ASP A 28 -7.38 -2.08 9.73
CA ASP A 28 -8.37 -3.01 9.21
C ASP A 28 -8.47 -2.95 7.67
N GLU A 29 -9.31 -3.80 7.09
CA GLU A 29 -9.51 -3.88 5.64
C GLU A 29 -10.04 -2.58 5.04
N ASN A 30 -10.82 -1.79 5.80
CA ASN A 30 -11.32 -0.50 5.35
C ASN A 30 -10.18 0.50 5.22
N ALA A 31 -9.33 0.62 6.24
CA ALA A 31 -8.17 1.51 6.20
C ALA A 31 -7.20 1.18 5.06
N VAL A 32 -7.01 -0.12 4.77
CA VAL A 32 -6.24 -0.58 3.61
C VAL A 32 -6.91 -0.17 2.30
N SER A 33 -8.22 -0.36 2.18
CA SER A 33 -8.98 0.00 0.98
C SER A 33 -8.93 1.50 0.70
N ASP A 34 -9.07 2.33 1.74
CA ASP A 34 -8.98 3.80 1.64
C ASP A 34 -7.58 4.23 1.18
N LEU A 35 -6.53 3.63 1.75
CA LEU A 35 -5.15 3.91 1.32
C LEU A 35 -4.92 3.52 -0.15
N LEU A 36 -5.48 2.41 -0.61
CA LEU A 36 -5.40 2.01 -2.02
C LEU A 36 -6.16 2.99 -2.93
N ALA A 37 -7.30 3.52 -2.49
CA ALA A 37 -8.01 4.57 -3.22
C ALA A 37 -7.19 5.87 -3.30
N ASP A 38 -6.54 6.28 -2.21
CA ASP A 38 -5.64 7.44 -2.19
C ASP A 38 -4.47 7.26 -3.18
N ILE A 39 -3.88 6.06 -3.23
CA ILE A 39 -2.79 5.75 -4.17
C ILE A 39 -3.30 5.79 -5.63
N ARG A 40 -4.53 5.33 -5.92
CA ARG A 40 -5.13 5.47 -7.25
C ARG A 40 -5.26 6.94 -7.65
N HIS A 41 -5.70 7.80 -6.74
CA HIS A 41 -5.76 9.25 -6.99
C HIS A 41 -4.38 9.85 -7.23
N LEU A 42 -3.36 9.45 -6.45
CA LEU A 42 -1.97 9.86 -6.65
C LEU A 42 -1.45 9.45 -8.03
N CYS A 43 -1.67 8.20 -8.44
CA CYS A 43 -1.26 7.71 -9.75
C CYS A 43 -1.93 8.49 -10.87
N ALA A 44 -3.23 8.75 -10.77
CA ALA A 44 -3.97 9.55 -11.75
C ALA A 44 -3.40 10.99 -11.87
N ALA A 45 -3.10 11.63 -10.74
CA ALA A 45 -2.52 12.97 -10.71
C ALA A 45 -1.09 13.02 -11.28
N ALA A 46 -0.30 11.97 -11.06
CA ALA A 46 1.10 11.87 -11.51
C ALA A 46 1.26 11.25 -12.91
N GLY A 47 0.18 10.78 -13.54
CA GLY A 47 0.24 10.09 -14.84
C GLY A 47 0.83 8.68 -14.77
N HIS A 48 0.75 8.02 -13.61
CA HIS A 48 1.18 6.63 -13.43
C HIS A 48 0.05 5.64 -13.74
N ASP A 49 0.40 4.50 -14.35
CA ASP A 49 -0.52 3.38 -14.56
C ASP A 49 -0.62 2.55 -13.28
N PHE A 50 -1.69 2.79 -12.50
CA PHE A 50 -1.94 2.07 -11.25
C PHE A 50 -2.04 0.55 -11.46
N ASP A 51 -2.74 0.11 -12.50
CA ASP A 51 -2.95 -1.32 -12.73
C ASP A 51 -1.64 -2.02 -13.08
N ARG A 52 -0.72 -1.33 -13.76
CA ARG A 52 0.65 -1.84 -13.96
C ARG A 52 1.43 -1.90 -12.65
N CYS A 53 1.36 -0.87 -11.81
CA CYS A 53 2.00 -0.88 -10.49
C CYS A 53 1.49 -2.03 -9.62
N ASP A 54 0.18 -2.27 -9.59
CA ASP A 54 -0.47 -3.35 -8.83
C ASP A 54 -0.03 -4.75 -9.30
N ARG A 55 0.01 -4.97 -10.63
CA ARG A 55 0.53 -6.24 -11.20
C ARG A 55 1.98 -6.50 -10.80
N VAL A 56 2.84 -5.47 -10.87
CA VAL A 56 4.25 -5.59 -10.50
C VAL A 56 4.41 -5.84 -8.99
N ALA A 57 3.64 -5.14 -8.15
CA ALA A 57 3.64 -5.38 -6.71
C ALA A 57 3.22 -6.81 -6.36
N THR A 58 2.23 -7.36 -7.07
CA THR A 58 1.80 -8.76 -6.94
C THR A 58 2.94 -9.72 -7.29
N MET A 59 3.68 -9.46 -8.36
CA MET A 59 4.86 -10.27 -8.74
C MET A 59 5.94 -10.25 -7.65
N TYR A 60 6.24 -9.08 -7.08
CA TYR A 60 7.20 -8.97 -5.98
C TYR A 60 6.76 -9.74 -4.73
N PHE A 61 5.47 -9.66 -4.39
CA PHE A 61 4.94 -10.42 -3.27
C PHE A 61 5.04 -11.93 -3.51
N GLN A 62 4.66 -12.40 -4.70
CA GLN A 62 4.74 -13.81 -5.10
C GLN A 62 6.17 -14.33 -5.08
N ASP A 63 7.14 -13.57 -5.59
CA ASP A 63 8.58 -13.91 -5.53
C ASP A 63 9.07 -14.04 -4.08
N GLU A 64 8.62 -13.15 -3.18
CA GLU A 64 8.99 -13.19 -1.77
C GLU A 64 8.37 -14.38 -1.01
N ILE A 65 7.14 -14.81 -1.33
CA ILE A 65 6.47 -15.94 -0.65
C ILE A 65 6.74 -17.29 -1.30
N GLY A 66 7.11 -17.32 -2.58
CA GLY A 66 7.25 -18.51 -3.41
C GLY A 66 8.69 -18.88 -3.74
N GLY A 67 9.66 -18.35 -2.99
CA GLY A 67 11.09 -18.53 -3.27
C GLY A 67 11.45 -19.95 -3.69
N ALA A 68 12.08 -20.05 -4.88
CA ALA A 68 12.72 -21.19 -5.54
C ALA A 68 12.73 -22.55 -4.82
#